data_AF-A0A1F6N2J9-F1
#
_entry.id   AF-A0A1F6N2J9-F1
#
_cell.length_a   1.000
_cell.length_b   1.000
_cell.length_c   1.000
_cell.angle_alpha   90.00
_cell.angle_beta   90.00
_cell.angle_gamma   90.00
#
_symmetry.space_group_name_H-M   'P 1'
#
loop_
_entity.id
_entity.type
_entity.pdbx_description
1 polymer ?
#
loop_
_entity_poly.entity_id
_entity_poly.type
_entity_poly.pdbx_seq_one_letter_code
_entity_poly.pdbx_strand_id
1 'polypeptide(L)'
;MFQEIERFINIVGIPSLLLGFLYIGKRLQLLDDINNTVKSLKHNIKVICDHLISKFDGFDHTLLVNYSPLKLKPEAVKLLEIIGFIEMFKQHKQDFFDLINNEQPKTKFDVELQSIKAVLILFEKDYFTEVKNYLYNNPNVEYKKFAQVLGIYVRDKYFNEHKMIL
;
A
#
# COMPACT_ATOMS: atom_id res chain seq x y z
N MET A 1 48.68 -53.64 -15.46
CA MET A 1 47.42 -52.99 -15.86
C MET A 1 46.53 -52.64 -14.66
N PHE A 2 46.05 -53.60 -13.86
CA PHE A 2 45.20 -53.30 -12.68
C PHE A 2 45.87 -52.41 -11.62
N GLN A 3 47.14 -52.65 -11.28
CA GLN A 3 47.88 -51.85 -10.29
C GLN A 3 48.17 -50.40 -10.73
N GLU A 4 48.25 -50.15 -12.04
CA GLU A 4 48.46 -48.78 -12.56
C GLU A 4 47.16 -47.97 -12.51
N ILE A 5 46.02 -48.62 -12.70
CA ILE A 5 44.69 -48.01 -12.57
C ILE A 5 44.42 -47.61 -11.10
N GLU A 6 44.76 -48.47 -10.13
CA GLU A 6 44.63 -48.13 -8.70
C GLU A 6 45.53 -46.96 -8.28
N ARG A 7 46.78 -46.91 -8.78
CA ARG A 7 47.66 -45.76 -8.53
C ARG A 7 47.10 -44.46 -9.12
N PHE A 8 46.54 -44.51 -10.32
CA PHE A 8 45.95 -43.34 -10.95
C PHE A 8 44.71 -42.82 -10.19
N ILE A 9 43.84 -43.73 -9.75
CA ILE A 9 42.65 -43.38 -8.93
C ILE A 9 43.08 -42.74 -7.60
N ASN A 10 44.11 -43.28 -6.95
CA ASN A 10 44.56 -42.75 -5.67
C ASN A 10 45.29 -41.41 -5.78
N ILE A 11 46.08 -41.19 -6.84
CA ILE A 11 46.87 -39.97 -7.02
C ILE A 11 46.03 -38.82 -7.57
N VAL A 12 45.06 -39.09 -8.45
CA VAL A 12 44.29 -38.04 -9.14
C VAL A 12 42.83 -38.01 -8.69
N GLY A 13 42.21 -39.17 -8.51
CA GLY A 13 40.79 -39.29 -8.16
C GLY A 13 40.46 -38.77 -6.76
N ILE A 14 41.20 -39.24 -5.74
CA ILE A 14 40.93 -38.83 -4.34
C ILE A 14 41.17 -37.32 -4.13
N PRO A 15 42.28 -36.71 -4.58
CA PRO A 15 42.51 -35.29 -4.38
C PRO A 15 41.52 -34.39 -5.13
N SER A 16 41.11 -34.78 -6.35
CA SER A 16 40.12 -34.02 -7.12
C SER A 16 38.73 -34.05 -6.49
N LEU A 17 38.32 -35.18 -5.90
CA LEU A 17 37.09 -35.28 -5.11
C LEU A 17 37.13 -34.38 -3.88
N LEU A 18 38.23 -34.39 -3.11
CA LEU A 18 38.39 -33.53 -1.93
C LEU A 18 38.37 -32.04 -2.29
N LEU A 19 39.02 -31.65 -3.39
CA LEU A 19 38.97 -30.28 -3.90
C LEU A 19 37.56 -29.89 -4.35
N GLY A 20 36.83 -30.81 -4.98
CA GLY A 20 35.42 -30.63 -5.34
C GLY A 20 34.55 -30.37 -4.11
N PHE A 21 34.69 -31.18 -3.05
CA PHE A 21 33.97 -30.99 -1.79
C PHE A 21 34.31 -29.66 -1.11
N LEU A 22 35.59 -29.28 -1.07
CA LEU A 22 36.02 -27.98 -0.53
C LEU A 22 35.43 -26.80 -1.32
N TYR A 23 35.43 -26.89 -2.65
CA TYR A 23 34.86 -25.86 -3.52
C TYR A 23 33.34 -25.72 -3.32
N ILE A 24 32.61 -26.83 -3.25
CA ILE A 24 31.16 -26.84 -3.00
C ILE A 24 30.85 -26.29 -1.61
N GLY A 25 31.59 -26.70 -0.58
CA GLY A 25 31.42 -26.19 0.79
C GLY A 25 31.57 -24.68 0.89
N LYS A 26 32.61 -24.11 0.24
CA LYS A 26 32.83 -22.66 0.19
C LYS A 26 31.73 -21.92 -0.56
N ARG A 27 31.20 -22.50 -1.64
CA ARG A 27 30.06 -21.95 -2.39
C ARG A 27 28.78 -21.94 -1.56
N LEU A 28 28.52 -22.99 -0.78
CA LEU A 28 27.37 -23.05 0.12
C LEU A 28 27.44 -21.98 1.22
N GLN A 29 28.61 -21.79 1.83
CA GLN A 29 28.82 -20.72 2.81
C GLN A 29 28.54 -19.33 2.23
N LEU A 30 29.03 -19.05 1.01
CA LEU A 30 28.74 -17.79 0.32
C LEU A 30 27.24 -17.58 0.08
N LEU A 31 26.50 -18.65 -0.25
CA LEU A 31 25.05 -18.57 -0.44
C LEU A 31 24.32 -18.27 0.88
N ASP A 32 24.76 -18.86 1.98
CA ASP A 32 24.22 -18.58 3.31
C ASP A 32 24.50 -17.13 3.75
N ASP A 33 25.70 -16.63 3.50
CA ASP A 33 26.07 -15.23 3.79
C ASP A 33 25.23 -14.24 2.96
N ILE A 34 25.00 -14.54 1.68
CA ILE A 34 24.12 -13.74 0.81
C ILE A 34 22.68 -13.79 1.35
N ASN A 35 22.17 -14.96 1.71
CA ASN A 35 20.82 -15.10 2.24
C ASN A 35 20.63 -14.30 3.54
N ASN A 36 21.62 -14.35 4.44
CA ASN A 36 21.62 -13.58 5.68
C ASN A 36 21.69 -12.07 5.41
N THR A 37 22.51 -11.65 4.46
CA THR A 37 22.60 -10.24 4.03
C THR A 37 21.28 -9.75 3.45
N VAL A 38 20.64 -10.53 2.58
CA VAL A 38 19.32 -10.21 2.00
C VAL A 38 18.24 -10.11 3.09
N LYS A 39 18.25 -11.01 4.09
CA LYS A 39 17.33 -10.93 5.23
C LYS A 39 17.54 -9.66 6.05
N SER A 40 18.78 -9.32 6.35
CA SER A 40 19.13 -8.09 7.07
C SER A 40 18.73 -6.84 6.29
N LEU A 41 19.00 -6.82 4.98
CA LEU A 41 18.63 -5.73 4.09
C LEU A 41 17.11 -5.57 4.01
N LYS A 42 16.35 -6.67 3.89
CA LYS A 42 14.88 -6.67 3.94
C LYS A 42 14.37 -6.11 5.27
N HIS A 43 14.99 -6.47 6.39
CA HIS A 43 14.63 -5.93 7.70
C HIS A 43 14.90 -4.42 7.79
N ASN A 44 16.08 -3.97 7.39
CA ASN A 44 16.44 -2.55 7.41
C ASN A 44 15.54 -1.71 6.50
N ILE A 45 15.24 -2.20 5.29
CA ILE A 45 14.27 -1.56 4.40
C ILE A 45 12.90 -1.48 5.07
N LYS A 46 12.44 -2.57 5.70
CA LYS A 46 11.16 -2.56 6.42
C LYS A 46 11.16 -1.50 7.53
N VAL A 47 12.20 -1.43 8.35
CA VAL A 47 12.32 -0.43 9.43
C VAL A 47 12.32 0.99 8.87
N ILE A 48 13.05 1.24 7.77
CA ILE A 48 13.05 2.56 7.10
C ILE A 48 11.66 2.88 6.55
N CYS A 49 11.00 1.92 5.88
CA CYS A 49 9.64 2.09 5.38
C CYS A 49 8.67 2.39 6.53
N ASP A 50 8.69 1.60 7.61
CA ASP A 50 7.84 1.80 8.78
C ASP A 50 8.10 3.16 9.42
N HIS A 51 9.36 3.61 9.47
CA HIS A 51 9.73 4.93 9.96
C HIS A 51 9.23 6.07 9.06
N LEU A 52 9.41 5.95 7.74
CA LEU A 52 8.92 6.93 6.78
C LEU A 52 7.39 7.02 6.81
N ILE A 53 6.71 5.88 6.88
CA ILE A 53 5.25 5.77 7.06
C ILE A 53 4.82 6.48 8.35
N SER A 54 5.52 6.27 9.45
CA SER A 54 5.21 6.93 10.73
C SER A 54 5.43 8.46 10.72
N LYS A 55 6.23 8.98 9.78
CA LYS A 55 6.59 10.40 9.66
C LYS A 55 5.82 11.13 8.56
N PHE A 56 5.34 10.42 7.55
CA PHE A 56 4.44 10.99 6.54
C PHE A 56 3.02 11.03 7.11
N ASP A 57 2.71 12.12 7.80
CA ASP A 57 1.38 12.46 8.33
C ASP A 57 0.31 12.70 7.24
N GLY A 58 0.57 12.32 6.00
CA GLY A 58 -0.34 12.53 4.88
C GLY A 58 -1.24 11.35 4.54
N PHE A 59 -0.98 10.14 5.05
CA PHE A 59 -1.62 8.93 4.52
C PHE A 59 -2.02 7.93 5.61
N ASP A 60 -3.27 7.45 5.56
CA ASP A 60 -3.78 6.43 6.49
C ASP A 60 -3.60 5.02 5.91
N HIS A 61 -2.46 4.39 6.24
CA HIS A 61 -2.15 3.01 5.85
C HIS A 61 -3.08 1.97 6.48
N THR A 62 -3.89 2.31 7.49
CA THR A 62 -4.83 1.38 8.11
C THR A 62 -6.06 1.20 7.23
N LEU A 63 -6.54 2.28 6.60
CA LEU A 63 -7.77 2.31 5.80
C LEU A 63 -7.54 2.26 4.29
N LEU A 64 -6.33 2.56 3.80
CA LEU A 64 -6.00 2.63 2.38
C LEU A 64 -4.97 1.57 1.94
N VAL A 65 -5.09 1.09 0.70
CA VAL A 65 -4.12 0.17 0.07
C VAL A 65 -2.96 0.98 -0.55
N ASN A 66 -1.72 0.53 -0.33
CA ASN A 66 -0.46 1.21 -0.72
C ASN A 66 -0.14 1.28 -2.22
N TYR A 67 -1.06 0.91 -3.12
CA TYR A 67 -0.83 0.96 -4.56
C TYR A 67 -1.66 2.07 -5.18
N SER A 68 -1.08 2.86 -6.09
CA SER A 68 -1.82 3.79 -6.92
C SER A 68 -2.60 3.03 -8.00
N PRO A 69 -3.87 3.38 -8.28
CA PRO A 69 -4.67 4.37 -7.56
C PRO A 69 -5.07 3.87 -6.17
N LEU A 70 -5.07 4.77 -5.18
CA LEU A 70 -5.41 4.45 -3.80
C LEU A 70 -6.78 3.77 -3.75
N LYS A 71 -6.91 2.67 -2.99
CA LYS A 71 -8.19 1.97 -2.83
C LYS A 71 -8.54 1.86 -1.36
N LEU A 72 -9.82 1.98 -1.07
CA LEU A 72 -10.36 1.65 0.25
C LEU A 72 -10.18 0.16 0.52
N LYS A 73 -9.73 -0.17 1.72
CA LYS A 73 -9.80 -1.54 2.21
C LYS A 73 -11.23 -1.91 2.60
N PRO A 74 -11.59 -3.20 2.65
CA PRO A 74 -12.92 -3.64 3.08
C PRO A 74 -13.34 -3.09 4.46
N GLU A 75 -12.39 -2.94 5.39
CA GLU A 75 -12.63 -2.40 6.72
C GLU A 75 -13.03 -0.92 6.67
N ALA A 76 -12.41 -0.15 5.77
CA ALA A 76 -12.75 1.25 5.55
C ALA A 76 -14.18 1.39 5.01
N VAL A 77 -14.56 0.56 4.02
CA VAL A 77 -15.93 0.58 3.47
C VAL A 77 -16.98 0.29 4.55
N LYS A 78 -16.74 -0.70 5.41
CA LYS A 78 -17.62 -1.01 6.55
C LYS A 78 -17.71 0.16 7.53
N LEU A 79 -16.59 0.82 7.82
CA LEU A 79 -16.58 2.01 8.68
C LEU A 79 -17.45 3.12 8.07
N LEU A 80 -17.35 3.38 6.76
CA LEU A 80 -18.16 4.39 6.08
C LEU A 80 -19.66 4.09 6.11
N GLU A 81 -20.02 2.81 6.14
CA GLU A 81 -21.41 2.37 6.32
C GLU A 81 -21.91 2.64 7.75
N ILE A 82 -21.11 2.25 8.76
CA ILE A 82 -21.47 2.40 10.18
C ILE A 82 -21.65 3.87 10.57
N ILE A 83 -20.80 4.77 10.06
CA ILE A 83 -20.88 6.21 10.36
C ILE A 83 -21.94 6.95 9.53
N GLY A 84 -22.72 6.21 8.72
CA GLY A 84 -23.79 6.78 7.89
C GLY A 84 -23.32 7.57 6.66
N PHE A 85 -22.01 7.61 6.37
CA PHE A 85 -21.48 8.38 5.24
C PHE A 85 -21.98 7.87 3.89
N ILE A 86 -22.07 6.54 3.71
CA ILE A 86 -22.53 5.96 2.44
C ILE A 86 -23.96 6.40 2.12
N GLU A 87 -24.85 6.40 3.11
CA GLU A 87 -26.25 6.73 2.90
C GLU A 87 -26.42 8.24 2.69
N MET A 88 -25.74 9.05 3.51
CA MET A 88 -25.66 10.49 3.30
C MET A 88 -25.16 10.84 1.89
N PHE A 89 -24.08 10.19 1.44
CA PHE A 89 -23.52 10.41 0.11
C PHE A 89 -24.54 10.11 -0.99
N LYS A 90 -25.33 9.03 -0.86
CA LYS A 90 -26.36 8.72 -1.88
C LYS A 90 -27.43 9.81 -1.94
N GLN A 91 -27.85 10.34 -0.80
CA GLN A 91 -28.90 11.37 -0.71
C GLN A 91 -28.43 12.73 -1.23
N HIS A 92 -27.16 13.06 -1.02
CA HIS A 92 -26.54 14.34 -1.39
C HIS A 92 -25.52 14.22 -2.51
N LYS A 93 -25.57 13.13 -3.30
CA LYS A 93 -24.54 12.78 -4.30
C LYS A 93 -24.24 13.91 -5.27
N GLN A 94 -25.30 14.61 -5.69
CA GLN A 94 -25.19 15.68 -6.67
C GLN A 94 -24.32 16.82 -6.17
N ASP A 95 -24.39 17.19 -4.89
CA ASP A 95 -23.58 18.26 -4.29
C ASP A 95 -22.08 17.96 -4.43
N PHE A 96 -21.67 16.70 -4.25
CA PHE A 96 -20.30 16.27 -4.45
C PHE A 96 -19.89 16.34 -5.92
N PHE A 97 -20.74 15.81 -6.81
CA PHE A 97 -20.43 15.72 -8.23
C PHE A 97 -20.40 17.09 -8.90
N ASP A 98 -21.27 18.01 -8.50
CA ASP A 98 -21.28 19.38 -8.99
C ASP A 98 -19.99 20.12 -8.62
N LEU A 99 -19.50 19.96 -7.38
CA LEU A 99 -18.21 20.52 -6.98
C LEU A 99 -17.04 19.96 -7.81
N ILE A 100 -17.05 18.66 -8.09
CA ILE A 100 -16.03 18.03 -8.94
C ILE A 100 -16.13 18.57 -10.37
N ASN A 101 -17.34 18.62 -10.94
CA ASN A 101 -17.58 19.05 -12.32
C ASN A 101 -17.24 20.53 -12.55
N ASN A 102 -17.52 21.39 -11.57
CA ASN A 102 -17.26 22.83 -11.65
C ASN A 102 -15.76 23.16 -11.80
N GLU A 103 -14.90 22.28 -11.29
CA GLU A 103 -13.45 22.43 -11.37
C GLU A 103 -12.85 21.89 -12.68
N GLN A 104 -13.69 21.29 -13.54
CA GLN A 104 -13.31 20.76 -14.86
C GLN A 104 -12.06 19.87 -14.83
N PRO A 105 -12.05 18.77 -14.04
CA PRO A 105 -10.91 17.88 -13.90
C PRO A 105 -10.54 17.26 -15.25
N LYS A 106 -9.24 17.26 -15.56
CA LYS A 106 -8.71 16.76 -16.84
C LYS A 106 -8.09 15.37 -16.72
N THR A 107 -7.62 15.04 -15.53
CA THR A 107 -6.96 13.77 -15.23
C THR A 107 -7.68 13.02 -14.10
N LYS A 108 -7.46 11.70 -14.01
CA LYS A 108 -7.93 10.88 -12.88
C LYS A 108 -7.39 11.40 -11.53
N PHE A 109 -6.18 11.96 -11.53
CA PHE A 109 -5.59 12.57 -10.35
C PHE A 109 -6.32 13.86 -9.95
N ASP A 110 -6.73 14.68 -10.91
CA ASP A 110 -7.55 15.86 -10.63
C ASP A 110 -8.88 15.45 -9.99
N VAL A 111 -9.54 14.39 -10.46
CA VAL A 111 -10.77 13.90 -9.84
C VAL A 111 -10.54 13.47 -8.39
N GLU A 112 -9.42 12.80 -8.10
CA GLU A 112 -9.08 12.43 -6.73
C GLU A 112 -8.94 13.66 -5.83
N LEU A 113 -8.14 14.65 -6.26
CA LEU A 113 -7.97 15.90 -5.52
C LEU A 113 -9.30 16.64 -5.31
N GLN A 114 -10.11 16.73 -6.36
CA GLN A 114 -11.39 17.42 -6.28
C GLN A 114 -12.43 16.66 -5.45
N SER A 115 -12.38 15.33 -5.42
CA SER A 115 -13.24 14.53 -4.55
C SER A 115 -12.90 14.75 -3.07
N ILE A 116 -11.62 14.82 -2.73
CA ILE A 116 -11.16 15.14 -1.37
C ILE A 116 -11.56 16.58 -1.02
N LYS A 117 -11.37 17.53 -1.94
CA LYS A 117 -11.78 18.94 -1.76
C LYS A 117 -13.29 19.07 -1.54
N ALA A 118 -14.10 18.34 -2.31
CA ALA A 118 -15.55 18.35 -2.17
C ALA A 118 -15.99 17.88 -0.78
N VAL A 119 -15.38 16.82 -0.24
CA VAL A 119 -15.60 16.40 1.15
C VAL A 119 -15.27 17.53 2.12
N LEU A 120 -14.10 18.16 1.99
CA LEU A 120 -13.68 19.22 2.90
C LEU A 120 -14.63 20.43 2.88
N ILE A 121 -15.12 20.80 1.70
CA ILE A 121 -16.07 21.92 1.53
C ILE A 121 -17.44 21.56 2.11
N LEU A 122 -17.96 20.37 1.78
CA LEU A 122 -19.29 19.94 2.20
C LEU A 122 -19.33 19.49 3.66
N PHE A 123 -18.18 19.27 4.29
CA PHE A 123 -18.09 18.88 5.69
C PHE A 123 -18.80 19.86 6.61
N GLU A 124 -18.87 21.15 6.28
CA GLU A 124 -19.58 22.13 7.09
C GLU A 124 -21.10 21.93 7.10
N LYS A 125 -21.67 21.26 6.09
CA LYS A 125 -23.12 21.06 5.95
C LYS A 125 -23.72 20.19 7.06
N ASP A 126 -25.01 20.39 7.30
CA ASP A 126 -25.74 19.72 8.39
C ASP A 126 -25.85 18.21 8.20
N TYR A 127 -25.95 17.73 6.96
CA TYR A 127 -26.02 16.29 6.67
C TYR A 127 -24.73 15.53 7.00
N PHE A 128 -23.61 16.21 7.28
CA PHE A 128 -22.38 15.58 7.79
C PHE A 128 -22.41 15.29 9.30
N THR A 129 -23.52 15.54 10.00
CA THR A 129 -23.62 15.41 11.47
C THR A 129 -23.11 14.07 12.01
N GLU A 130 -23.50 12.94 11.42
CA GLU A 130 -23.05 11.62 11.90
C GLU A 130 -21.53 11.43 11.78
N VAL A 131 -20.95 11.95 10.69
CA VAL A 131 -19.50 11.92 10.45
C VAL A 131 -18.77 12.83 11.45
N LYS A 132 -19.32 14.01 11.72
CA LYS A 132 -18.80 14.96 12.74
C LYS A 132 -18.84 14.32 14.13
N ASN A 133 -19.94 13.67 14.49
CA ASN A 133 -20.11 12.96 15.76
C ASN A 133 -19.07 11.85 15.91
N TYR A 134 -18.84 11.07 14.85
CA TYR A 134 -17.79 10.05 14.85
C TYR A 134 -16.41 10.65 15.11
N LEU A 135 -16.02 11.71 14.38
CA LEU A 135 -14.71 12.35 14.56
C LEU A 135 -14.54 12.98 15.94
N TYR A 136 -15.59 13.60 16.48
CA TYR A 136 -15.59 14.14 17.83
C TYR A 136 -15.34 13.06 18.89
N ASN A 137 -15.97 11.89 18.74
CA ASN A 137 -15.81 10.76 19.66
C ASN A 137 -14.50 9.98 19.45
N ASN A 138 -13.76 10.24 18.37
CA ASN A 138 -12.52 9.56 18.02
C ASN A 138 -11.39 10.59 17.78
N PRO A 139 -10.91 11.30 18.82
CA PRO A 139 -9.97 12.43 18.67
C PRO A 139 -8.60 12.03 18.10
N ASN A 140 -8.26 10.73 18.13
CA ASN A 140 -7.03 10.20 17.54
C ASN A 140 -7.11 10.13 16.00
N VAL A 141 -8.31 10.26 15.42
CA VAL A 141 -8.52 10.26 13.98
C VAL A 141 -8.35 11.68 13.47
N GLU A 142 -7.30 11.91 12.68
CA GLU A 142 -7.04 13.22 12.10
C GLU A 142 -8.02 13.53 10.97
N TYR A 143 -8.73 14.65 11.07
CA TYR A 143 -9.75 15.08 10.10
C TYR A 143 -9.24 15.06 8.65
N LYS A 144 -8.03 15.57 8.38
CA LYS A 144 -7.49 15.63 7.01
C LYS A 144 -7.26 14.23 6.42
N LYS A 145 -6.73 13.31 7.22
CA LYS A 145 -6.54 11.90 6.83
C LYS A 145 -7.89 11.24 6.58
N PHE A 146 -8.87 11.51 7.44
CA PHE A 146 -10.21 10.96 7.29
C PHE A 146 -10.93 11.49 6.04
N ALA A 147 -10.79 12.78 5.73
CA ALA A 147 -11.33 13.39 4.54
C ALA A 147 -10.76 12.77 3.25
N GLN A 148 -9.51 12.31 3.27
CA GLN A 148 -8.97 11.53 2.14
C GLN A 148 -9.74 10.22 1.96
N VAL A 149 -9.97 9.45 3.02
CA VAL A 149 -10.73 8.19 2.97
C VAL A 149 -12.13 8.42 2.40
N LEU A 150 -12.84 9.45 2.87
CA LEU A 150 -14.15 9.85 2.34
C LEU A 150 -14.04 10.27 0.86
N GLY A 151 -13.01 11.03 0.50
CA GLY A 151 -12.77 11.49 -0.87
C GLY A 151 -12.48 10.36 -1.85
N ILE A 152 -11.74 9.32 -1.43
CA ILE A 152 -11.50 8.12 -2.26
C ILE A 152 -12.83 7.41 -2.55
N TYR A 153 -13.76 7.33 -1.59
CA TYR A 153 -15.10 6.78 -1.84
C TYR A 153 -15.85 7.59 -2.90
N VAL A 154 -15.88 8.92 -2.74
CA VAL A 154 -16.55 9.83 -3.68
C VAL A 154 -15.96 9.71 -5.08
N ARG A 155 -14.62 9.67 -5.19
CA ARG A 155 -13.88 9.48 -6.45
C ARG A 155 -14.30 8.20 -7.16
N ASP A 156 -14.37 7.08 -6.43
CA ASP A 156 -14.76 5.79 -7.01
C ASP A 156 -16.21 5.81 -7.50
N LYS A 157 -17.11 6.45 -6.77
CA LYS A 157 -18.50 6.65 -7.20
C LYS A 157 -18.58 7.55 -8.43
N TYR A 158 -17.79 8.62 -8.46
CA TYR A 158 -17.71 9.51 -9.61
C TYR A 158 -17.25 8.76 -10.86
N PHE A 159 -16.17 7.98 -10.79
CA PHE A 159 -15.67 7.18 -11.93
C PHE A 159 -16.64 6.11 -12.43
N ASN A 160 -17.49 5.57 -11.56
CA ASN A 160 -18.50 4.60 -11.96
C ASN A 160 -19.61 5.24 -12.81
N GLU A 161 -19.94 6.51 -12.56
CA GLU A 161 -21.03 7.22 -13.25
C GLU A 161 -20.53 8.07 -14.43
N HIS A 162 -19.30 8.57 -14.33
CA HIS A 162 -18.63 9.33 -15.37
C HIS A 162 -17.51 8.47 -15.93
N LYS A 163 -17.72 7.92 -17.13
CA LYS A 163 -16.67 7.25 -17.89
C LYS A 163 -15.59 8.27 -18.26
N MET A 164 -14.70 8.58 -17.32
CA MET A 164 -13.48 9.32 -17.63
C MET A 164 -12.57 8.41 -18.45
N ILE A 165 -12.56 8.65 -19.75
CA ILE A 165 -11.62 8.05 -20.69
C ILE A 165 -10.31 8.82 -20.52
N LEU A 166 -9.39 8.28 -19.73
CA LEU A 166 -7.93 8.51 -19.72
C LEU A 166 -7.32 7.58 -18.66
#